data_AF-A0A7W8AAN0-F1
#
_entry.id   AF-A0A7W8AAN0-F1
#
_cell.length_a   1.000
_cell.length_b   1.000
_cell.length_c   1.000
_cell.angle_alpha   90.00
_cell.angle_beta   90.00
_cell.angle_gamma   90.00
#
_symmetry.space_group_name_H-M   'P 1'
#
loop_
_entity.id
_entity.type
_entity.pdbx_description
1 polymer ?
#
loop_
_entity_poly.entity_id
_entity_poly.type
_entity_poly.pdbx_seq_one_letter_code
_entity_poly.pdbx_strand_id
1 'polypeptide(L)'
;MGTPGDYTPSGEAGYEEIVNAETGETRKAVVRAGEIRVRCGVLICVGARANWTAFLRLRDGTQERDLPEAPPFGLAGDRFMTAHFDKAGRGQVLLVLATGRFGSLGIRPGDDGGMRVIYPGMGDGRLVHYPLKGENVIIGLSKIT
;
A
#
# COMPACT_ATOMS: atom_id res chain seq x y z
N MET A 1 0.62 -6.14 18.86
CA MET A 1 -0.16 -7.09 18.03
C MET A 1 -1.26 -6.32 17.31
N GLY A 2 -1.82 -6.82 16.19
CA GLY A 2 -2.88 -6.11 15.49
C GLY A 2 -3.83 -7.04 14.74
N THR A 3 -5.06 -6.59 14.49
CA THR A 3 -6.09 -7.31 13.74
C THR A 3 -6.20 -6.75 12.33
N PRO A 4 -6.24 -7.60 11.28
CA PRO A 4 -6.50 -7.14 9.92
C PRO A 4 -7.87 -6.45 9.83
N GLY A 5 -7.94 -5.38 9.01
CA GLY A 5 -9.22 -4.72 8.71
C GLY A 5 -9.92 -5.33 7.49
N ASP A 6 -11.22 -5.07 7.34
CA ASP A 6 -12.13 -5.65 6.32
C ASP A 6 -11.61 -5.60 4.88
N TYR A 7 -10.79 -4.60 4.56
CA TYR A 7 -10.27 -4.43 3.20
C TYR A 7 -8.93 -5.11 2.96
N THR A 8 -8.25 -5.63 3.98
CA THR A 8 -6.89 -6.20 3.90
C THR A 8 -6.97 -7.66 3.41
N PRO A 9 -6.47 -8.00 2.20
CA PRO A 9 -6.39 -9.37 1.74
C PRO A 9 -5.59 -10.24 2.71
N SER A 10 -5.91 -11.52 2.77
CA SER A 10 -5.14 -12.50 3.55
C SER A 10 -3.66 -12.42 3.20
N GLY A 11 -2.82 -12.19 4.21
CA GLY A 11 -1.36 -12.10 4.05
C GLY A 11 -0.77 -10.71 3.80
N GLU A 12 -1.59 -9.64 3.75
CA GLU A 12 -1.08 -8.26 3.77
C GLU A 12 -0.85 -7.74 5.20
N ALA A 13 0.20 -6.94 5.37
CA ALA A 13 0.56 -6.30 6.63
C ALA A 13 -0.28 -5.02 6.91
N GLY A 14 -1.62 -5.16 6.90
CA GLY A 14 -2.57 -4.09 7.23
C GLY A 14 -3.32 -4.37 8.53
N TYR A 15 -3.52 -3.35 9.38
CA TYR A 15 -4.15 -3.49 10.69
C TYR A 15 -5.22 -2.42 10.95
N GLU A 16 -6.44 -2.82 11.26
CA GLU A 16 -7.51 -1.91 11.70
C GLU A 16 -7.33 -1.49 13.15
N GLU A 17 -6.85 -2.39 14.01
CA GLU A 17 -6.52 -2.12 15.40
C GLU A 17 -5.10 -2.60 15.70
N ILE A 18 -4.37 -1.83 16.49
CA ILE A 18 -3.06 -2.22 17.02
C ILE A 18 -3.06 -2.09 18.54
N VAL A 19 -2.27 -2.93 19.19
CA VAL A 19 -2.02 -2.94 20.62
C VAL A 19 -0.51 -2.78 20.84
N ASN A 20 -0.14 -1.77 21.62
CA ASN A 20 1.21 -1.60 22.14
C ASN A 20 1.51 -2.74 23.13
N ALA A 21 2.53 -3.54 22.84
CA ALA A 21 2.85 -4.71 23.65
C ALA A 21 3.44 -4.36 25.03
N GLU A 22 4.05 -3.17 25.18
CA GLU A 22 4.68 -2.71 26.41
C GLU A 22 3.67 -2.06 27.36
N THR A 23 2.72 -1.28 26.80
CA THR A 23 1.78 -0.48 27.59
C THR A 23 0.35 -1.02 27.61
N GLY A 24 0.00 -1.91 26.68
CA GLY A 24 -1.38 -2.36 26.47
C GLY A 24 -2.29 -1.34 25.80
N GLU A 25 -1.78 -0.15 25.46
CA GLU A 25 -2.57 0.89 24.78
C GLU A 25 -3.04 0.40 23.40
N THR A 26 -4.32 0.58 23.11
CA THR A 26 -4.90 0.22 21.81
C THR A 26 -5.12 1.45 20.93
N ARG A 27 -4.94 1.29 19.62
CA ARG A 27 -5.20 2.34 18.63
C ARG A 27 -5.93 1.79 17.42
N LYS A 28 -7.10 2.35 17.17
CA LYS A 28 -7.90 2.05 15.99
C LYS A 28 -7.58 3.03 14.87
N ALA A 29 -7.45 2.51 13.65
CA ALA A 29 -7.33 3.34 12.46
C ALA A 29 -8.63 4.10 12.22
N VAL A 30 -8.54 5.41 12.00
CA VAL A 30 -9.69 6.18 11.53
C VAL A 30 -9.96 5.78 10.08
N VAL A 31 -11.21 5.46 9.76
CA VAL A 31 -11.75 5.26 8.41
C VAL A 31 -13.01 6.11 8.31
N ARG A 32 -13.09 6.98 7.31
CA ARG A 32 -14.22 7.89 7.10
C ARG A 32 -15.20 7.31 6.09
N ALA A 33 -16.45 7.76 6.16
CA ALA A 33 -17.48 7.36 5.20
C ALA A 33 -17.05 7.68 3.76
N GLY A 34 -17.25 6.73 2.84
CA GLY A 34 -16.90 6.87 1.42
C GLY A 34 -15.42 6.60 1.09
N GLU A 35 -14.60 6.27 2.08
CA GLU A 35 -13.24 5.79 1.84
C GLU A 35 -13.26 4.31 1.43
N ILE A 36 -12.41 3.97 0.48
CA ILE A 36 -12.28 2.63 -0.09
C ILE A 36 -10.83 2.19 -0.08
N ARG A 37 -10.60 0.88 0.01
CA ARG A 37 -9.27 0.26 -0.03
C ARG A 37 -8.30 0.84 1.00
N VAL A 38 -8.80 1.21 2.18
CA VAL A 38 -7.95 1.72 3.25
C VAL A 38 -7.03 0.59 3.74
N ARG A 39 -5.74 0.91 3.87
CA ARG A 39 -4.67 0.06 4.39
C ARG A 39 -3.91 0.86 5.42
N CYS A 40 -3.73 0.31 6.60
CA CYS A 40 -3.00 0.98 7.66
C CYS A 40 -1.88 0.09 8.16
N GLY A 41 -0.67 0.60 8.22
CA GLY A 41 0.40 0.00 8.99
C GLY A 41 0.30 0.45 10.44
N VAL A 42 1.44 0.70 11.08
CA VAL A 42 1.48 1.09 12.49
C VAL A 42 1.13 2.57 12.64
N LEU A 43 1.69 3.42 11.78
CA LEU A 43 1.54 4.87 11.87
C LEU A 43 0.74 5.46 10.72
N ILE A 44 0.81 4.84 9.54
CA ILE A 44 0.33 5.44 8.30
C ILE A 44 -0.85 4.65 7.75
N CYS A 45 -1.83 5.38 7.24
CA CYS A 45 -2.90 4.85 6.43
C CYS A 45 -2.83 5.39 5.00
N VAL A 46 -3.01 4.52 4.02
CA VAL A 46 -3.26 4.87 2.63
C VAL A 46 -4.64 4.39 2.23
N GLY A 47 -5.31 5.10 1.32
CA GLY A 47 -6.60 4.67 0.80
C GLY A 47 -6.99 5.48 -0.42
N ALA A 48 -8.22 5.32 -0.87
CA ALA A 48 -8.83 6.20 -1.86
C ALA A 48 -10.20 6.68 -1.38
N ARG A 49 -10.62 7.84 -1.87
CA ARG A 49 -11.98 8.36 -1.68
C ARG A 49 -12.91 7.78 -2.77
N ALA A 50 -14.22 7.99 -2.64
CA ALA A 50 -15.21 7.52 -3.59
C ALA A 50 -14.96 7.97 -5.05
N ASN A 51 -14.29 9.10 -5.24
CA ASN A 51 -13.88 9.62 -6.56
C ASN A 51 -12.55 9.05 -7.07
N TRP A 52 -12.02 8.00 -6.43
CA TRP A 52 -10.73 7.36 -6.72
C TRP A 52 -9.48 8.22 -6.48
N THR A 53 -9.61 9.40 -5.85
CA THR A 53 -8.44 10.15 -5.40
C THR A 53 -7.78 9.42 -4.23
N ALA A 54 -6.50 9.08 -4.39
CA ALA A 54 -5.72 8.42 -3.36
C ALA A 54 -5.24 9.41 -2.29
N PHE A 55 -5.12 8.92 -1.06
CA PHE A 55 -4.66 9.71 0.08
C PHE A 55 -3.68 8.92 0.95
N LEU A 56 -2.91 9.68 1.70
CA LEU A 56 -2.05 9.24 2.80
C LEU A 56 -2.43 10.05 4.03
N ARG A 57 -2.47 9.42 5.20
CA ARG A 57 -2.61 10.13 6.48
C ARG A 57 -1.99 9.36 7.65
N LEU A 58 -1.90 10.01 8.80
CA LEU A 58 -1.64 9.33 10.06
C LEU A 58 -2.85 8.49 10.48
N ARG A 59 -2.60 7.44 11.26
CA ARG A 59 -3.59 6.46 11.73
C ARG A 59 -4.74 7.10 12.51
N ASP A 60 -4.48 8.18 13.21
CA ASP A 60 -5.48 8.98 13.95
C ASP A 60 -6.36 9.86 13.06
N GLY A 61 -6.14 9.84 11.74
CA GLY A 61 -6.89 10.63 10.78
C GLY A 61 -6.27 11.99 10.46
N THR A 62 -5.16 12.37 11.09
CA THR A 62 -4.51 13.68 10.90
C THR A 62 -3.46 13.65 9.78
N GLN A 63 -2.97 14.84 9.40
CA GLN A 63 -1.93 15.03 8.36
C GLN A 63 -2.27 14.35 7.02
N GLU A 64 -3.54 14.40 6.65
CA GLU A 64 -3.97 13.86 5.36
C GLU A 64 -3.40 14.70 4.21
N ARG A 65 -2.92 14.02 3.18
CA ARG A 65 -2.53 14.61 1.91
C ARG A 65 -2.87 13.68 0.76
N ASP A 66 -3.03 14.27 -0.41
CA ASP A 66 -3.29 13.51 -1.62
C ASP A 66 -2.02 12.80 -2.11
N LEU A 67 -2.22 11.62 -2.68
CA LEU A 67 -1.17 10.86 -3.36
C LEU A 67 -1.33 11.00 -4.88
N PRO A 68 -0.22 10.90 -5.65
CA PRO A 68 -0.28 10.90 -7.11
C PRO A 68 -1.20 9.80 -7.66
N GLU A 69 -1.81 10.08 -8.81
CA GLU A 69 -2.97 9.39 -9.37
C GLU A 69 -2.87 7.84 -9.42
N ALA A 70 -3.56 7.17 -8.49
CA ALA A 70 -4.24 5.86 -8.61
C ALA A 70 -4.54 5.30 -7.20
N PRO A 71 -5.59 4.49 -7.02
CA PRO A 71 -5.85 3.83 -5.75
C PRO A 71 -4.63 3.00 -5.30
N PRO A 72 -4.31 2.99 -3.99
CA PRO A 72 -3.17 2.23 -3.48
C PRO A 72 -3.42 0.72 -3.57
N PHE A 73 -2.33 -0.01 -3.77
CA PHE A 73 -2.26 -1.46 -3.68
C PHE A 73 -1.27 -1.82 -2.56
N GLY A 74 -1.82 -2.23 -1.42
CA GLY A 74 -1.05 -2.59 -0.23
C GLY A 74 -0.25 -1.43 0.39
N LEU A 75 0.42 -1.76 1.49
CA LEU A 75 1.27 -0.86 2.24
C LEU A 75 2.35 -1.71 2.94
N ALA A 76 3.60 -1.29 2.85
CA ALA A 76 4.73 -2.00 3.44
C ALA A 76 5.57 -1.06 4.31
N GLY A 77 5.66 -1.40 5.60
CA GLY A 77 6.51 -0.74 6.59
C GLY A 77 6.26 0.75 6.75
N ASP A 78 5.01 1.22 6.60
CA ASP A 78 4.61 2.64 6.64
C ASP A 78 5.36 3.55 5.64
N ARG A 79 6.02 2.95 4.64
CA ARG A 79 6.97 3.67 3.78
C ARG A 79 6.75 3.44 2.30
N PHE A 80 6.25 2.27 1.92
CA PHE A 80 6.12 1.90 0.52
C PHE A 80 4.70 1.47 0.20
N MET A 81 4.21 1.86 -0.97
CA MET A 81 2.99 1.32 -1.56
C MET A 81 3.23 1.04 -3.04
N THR A 82 2.41 0.18 -3.63
CA THR A 82 2.30 0.15 -5.10
C THR A 82 1.05 0.88 -5.55
N ALA A 83 1.12 1.44 -6.75
CA ALA A 83 0.03 2.18 -7.38
C ALA A 83 0.06 1.92 -8.88
N HIS A 84 -1.02 2.23 -9.59
CA HIS A 84 -0.93 2.32 -11.05
C HIS A 84 -0.05 3.49 -11.48
N PHE A 85 0.58 3.35 -12.64
CA PHE A 85 1.38 4.42 -13.24
C PHE A 85 0.50 5.57 -13.76
N ASP A 86 -0.69 5.26 -14.27
CA ASP A 86 -1.67 6.22 -14.76
C ASP A 86 -3.10 5.74 -14.47
N LYS A 87 -4.10 6.63 -14.67
CA LYS A 87 -5.53 6.29 -14.57
C LYS A 87 -5.97 5.18 -15.52
N ALA A 88 -5.24 4.98 -16.61
CA ALA A 88 -5.50 3.91 -17.57
C ALA A 88 -4.94 2.55 -17.11
N GLY A 89 -4.25 2.49 -15.96
CA GLY A 89 -3.70 1.26 -15.42
C GLY A 89 -2.57 0.67 -16.27
N ARG A 90 -1.81 1.47 -17.04
CA ARG A 90 -0.82 0.93 -18.01
C ARG A 90 0.53 0.54 -17.39
N GLY A 91 0.49 0.11 -16.14
CA GLY A 91 1.63 -0.37 -15.37
C GLY A 91 1.48 -0.07 -13.89
N GLN A 92 2.49 -0.47 -13.11
CA GLN A 92 2.57 -0.17 -11.69
C GLN A 92 3.90 0.46 -11.32
N VAL A 93 3.85 1.24 -10.25
CA VAL A 93 5.00 1.88 -9.62
C VAL A 93 5.12 1.41 -8.18
N LEU A 94 6.34 1.40 -7.66
CA LEU A 94 6.62 1.41 -6.23
C LEU A 94 6.82 2.86 -5.80
N LEU A 95 5.97 3.34 -4.90
CA LEU A 95 5.98 4.70 -4.37
C LEU A 95 6.60 4.72 -2.97
N VAL A 96 7.55 5.64 -2.76
CA VAL A 96 8.10 5.98 -1.44
C VAL A 96 7.23 7.08 -0.84
N LEU A 97 6.45 6.73 0.17
CA LEU A 97 5.43 7.62 0.74
C LEU A 97 6.05 8.91 1.27
N ALA A 98 7.16 8.83 2.01
CA ALA A 98 7.79 10.00 2.61
C ALA A 98 8.14 11.11 1.59
N THR A 99 8.64 10.73 0.42
CA THR A 99 9.17 11.68 -0.57
C THR A 99 8.29 11.85 -1.80
N GLY A 100 7.33 10.95 -2.02
CA GLY A 100 6.56 10.88 -3.26
C GLY A 100 7.36 10.36 -4.45
N ARG A 101 8.63 9.96 -4.26
CA ARG A 101 9.45 9.36 -5.33
C ARG A 101 8.87 8.00 -5.71
N PHE A 102 8.85 7.71 -7.00
CA PHE A 102 8.37 6.43 -7.50
C PHE A 102 9.31 5.83 -8.54
N GLY A 103 9.30 4.51 -8.62
CA GLY A 103 9.99 3.75 -9.66
C GLY A 103 9.02 2.79 -10.34
N SER A 104 9.08 2.70 -11.66
CA SER A 104 8.29 1.71 -12.40
C SER A 104 8.71 0.29 -12.03
N LEU A 105 7.73 -0.61 -11.88
CA LEU A 105 7.97 -2.05 -11.74
C LEU A 105 8.17 -2.76 -13.09
N GLY A 106 8.14 -2.02 -14.21
CA GLY A 106 8.27 -2.60 -15.56
C GLY A 106 7.08 -3.47 -16.00
N ILE A 107 6.01 -3.51 -15.20
CA ILE A 107 4.79 -4.30 -15.45
C ILE A 107 3.97 -3.61 -16.54
N ARG A 108 3.50 -4.42 -17.49
CA ARG A 108 2.62 -3.99 -18.58
C ARG A 108 1.34 -4.84 -18.56
N PRO A 109 0.24 -4.34 -19.13
CA PRO A 109 -0.93 -5.18 -19.42
C PRO A 109 -0.51 -6.40 -20.27
N GLY A 110 -1.14 -7.54 -20.02
CA GLY A 110 -1.04 -8.72 -20.88
C GLY A 110 -1.78 -8.55 -22.19
N ASP A 111 -1.69 -9.56 -23.06
CA ASP A 111 -2.35 -9.56 -24.37
C ASP A 111 -3.88 -9.53 -24.28
N ASP A 112 -4.44 -9.99 -23.16
CA ASP A 112 -5.87 -9.91 -22.82
C ASP A 112 -6.27 -8.55 -22.21
N GLY A 113 -5.33 -7.61 -22.11
CA GLY A 113 -5.51 -6.32 -21.43
C GLY A 113 -5.55 -6.43 -19.89
N GLY A 114 -5.43 -7.64 -19.34
CA GLY A 114 -5.40 -7.89 -17.91
C GLY A 114 -4.10 -7.37 -17.28
N MET A 115 -4.21 -6.80 -16.09
CA MET A 115 -3.03 -6.40 -15.32
C MET A 115 -2.91 -7.22 -14.05
N ARG A 116 -1.71 -7.77 -13.84
CA ARG A 116 -1.36 -8.36 -12.55
C ARG A 116 -1.07 -7.27 -11.54
N VAL A 117 -1.88 -7.17 -10.48
CA VAL A 117 -1.62 -6.27 -9.35
C VAL A 117 -0.52 -6.86 -8.47
N ILE A 118 0.51 -6.07 -8.17
CA ILE A 118 1.62 -6.46 -7.30
C ILE A 118 1.50 -5.69 -6.00
N TYR A 119 1.43 -6.43 -4.91
CA TYR A 119 1.32 -5.87 -3.56
C TYR A 119 2.71 -5.86 -2.91
N PRO A 120 3.10 -4.76 -2.23
CA PRO A 120 4.31 -4.73 -1.46
C PRO A 120 4.11 -5.40 -0.10
N GLY A 121 5.21 -5.80 0.53
CA GLY A 121 5.18 -6.28 1.92
C GLY A 121 4.91 -7.77 2.07
N MET A 122 5.31 -8.59 1.09
CA MET A 122 5.27 -10.04 1.23
C MET A 122 6.19 -10.49 2.39
N GLY A 123 5.76 -11.52 3.14
CA GLY A 123 6.52 -12.05 4.28
C GLY A 123 6.43 -11.14 5.51
N ASP A 124 7.58 -10.66 6.00
CA ASP A 124 7.68 -9.77 7.16
C ASP A 124 7.46 -8.28 6.80
N GLY A 125 6.86 -8.00 5.63
CA GLY A 125 6.62 -6.64 5.15
C GLY A 125 7.82 -6.00 4.45
N ARG A 126 8.92 -6.72 4.22
CA ARG A 126 10.18 -6.14 3.68
C ARG A 126 10.45 -6.41 2.21
N LEU A 127 9.61 -7.20 1.54
CA LEU A 127 9.84 -7.63 0.17
C LEU A 127 8.71 -7.22 -0.77
N VAL A 128 9.08 -6.94 -2.02
CA VAL A 128 8.18 -6.99 -3.17
C VAL A 128 8.65 -8.14 -4.04
N HIS A 129 7.75 -9.05 -4.41
CA HIS A 129 8.07 -10.19 -5.28
C HIS A 129 7.03 -10.30 -6.38
N TYR A 130 7.51 -10.46 -7.61
CA TYR A 130 6.66 -10.69 -8.78
C TYR A 130 7.47 -11.28 -9.93
N PRO A 131 6.85 -12.09 -10.79
CA PRO A 131 7.51 -12.55 -12.00
C PRO A 131 7.44 -11.47 -13.09
N LEU A 132 8.51 -11.36 -13.88
CA LEU A 132 8.63 -10.44 -15.00
C LEU A 132 9.41 -11.14 -16.13
N LYS A 133 8.80 -11.29 -17.30
CA LYS A 133 9.42 -11.90 -18.50
C LYS A 133 10.09 -13.26 -18.24
N GLY A 134 9.45 -14.12 -17.44
CA GLY A 134 9.96 -15.45 -17.10
C GLY A 134 10.97 -15.48 -15.94
N GLU A 135 11.37 -14.34 -15.41
CA GLU A 135 12.23 -14.23 -14.23
C GLU A 135 11.43 -13.90 -12.98
N ASN A 136 11.95 -14.25 -11.80
CA ASN A 136 11.40 -13.83 -10.52
C ASN A 136 12.16 -12.59 -10.02
N VAL A 137 11.46 -11.46 -9.94
CA VAL A 137 12.01 -10.21 -9.39
C VAL A 137 11.72 -10.14 -7.90
N ILE A 138 12.76 -9.89 -7.10
CA ILE A 138 12.66 -9.65 -5.65
C ILE A 138 13.30 -8.30 -5.33
N ILE A 139 12.53 -7.42 -4.70
CA ILE A 139 13.00 -6.10 -4.25
C ILE A 139 13.03 -6.10 -2.72
N GLY A 140 14.23 -5.93 -2.16
CA GLY A 140 14.40 -5.68 -0.73
C GLY A 140 14.12 -4.23 -0.39
N LEU A 141 12.98 -3.96 0.26
CA LEU A 141 12.54 -2.60 0.60
C LEU A 141 13.49 -1.89 1.59
N SER A 142 14.21 -2.67 2.40
CA SER A 142 15.24 -2.14 3.31
C SER A 142 16.45 -1.53 2.60
N LYS A 143 16.62 -1.77 1.29
CA LYS A 143 17.72 -1.23 0.49
C LYS A 143 17.36 0.07 -0.24
N ILE A 144 16.12 0.54 -0.12
CA ILE A 144 15.64 1.77 -0.77
C ILE A 144 15.61 2.91 0.26
N THR A 145 16.32 3.99 -0.05
CA THR A 145 16.44 5.23 0.74
C THR A 145 15.64 6.37 0.14
#